data_AF-A0A959P3F7-F1
#
_entry.id   AF-A0A959P3F7-F1
#
_cell.length_a   1.000
_cell.length_b   1.000
_cell.length_c   1.000
_cell.angle_alpha   90.00
_cell.angle_beta   90.00
_cell.angle_gamma   90.00
#
_symmetry.space_group_name_H-M   'P 1'
#
loop_
_entity.id
_entity.type
_entity.pdbx_description
1 polymer ?
#
loop_
_entity_poly.entity_id
_entity_poly.type
_entity_poly.pdbx_seq_one_letter_code
_entity_poly.pdbx_strand_id
1 'polypeptide(L)'
;MNKALIIFFCLSLFGTASIAQEKDEDSPFHSVKEQMPMYPGGDQALLSFVSSTLVYPPVAKAMEITGVSYISYHVESDGSIGRVHVARGSHPLLDKEGMRVVNLIKGYTPGYQNDKAVAVQFTFPFRFTLELDENSAQTFYDNALKEFKAGNTMKGHELLDRAISLGSSWYIQAYMKRAELHLEDNNYTEAQKDYEEGLRIDPTRVDLWIGKAKCLYGRTKLDEAVTCLEEAAKHNPYSAKALELMGDFHFEHGNYEEAESAYGRAIERSSHDCELYFTRGNCSAKLDMPEKACKDWRQAGILKCNEAQALFESQCPNQD
;
A
#
# COMPACT_ATOMS: atom_id res chain seq x y z
N MET A 1 -15.14 29.94 17.48
CA MET A 1 -15.73 29.35 16.25
C MET A 1 -14.58 28.97 15.33
N ASN A 2 -14.05 27.76 15.46
CA ASN A 2 -12.86 27.32 14.72
C ASN A 2 -13.29 26.98 13.29
N LYS A 3 -12.97 27.89 12.37
CA LYS A 3 -13.18 27.73 10.92
C LYS A 3 -12.17 26.71 10.43
N ALA A 4 -12.65 25.63 9.80
CA ALA A 4 -11.77 24.70 9.10
C ALA A 4 -11.11 25.46 7.94
N LEU A 5 -9.80 25.63 8.01
CA LEU A 5 -9.03 26.32 6.99
C LEU A 5 -8.54 25.28 5.98
N ILE A 6 -9.20 25.19 4.84
CA ILE A 6 -8.76 24.36 3.70
C ILE A 6 -7.62 25.13 3.01
N ILE A 7 -6.38 24.90 3.43
CA ILE A 7 -5.20 25.48 2.76
C ILE A 7 -4.84 24.60 1.57
N PHE A 8 -5.07 25.11 0.36
CA PHE A 8 -4.55 24.56 -0.89
C PHE A 8 -3.09 24.97 -1.05
N PHE A 9 -2.15 24.02 -0.95
CA PHE A 9 -0.79 24.21 -1.45
C PHE A 9 -0.62 23.39 -2.73
N CYS A 10 -0.58 24.09 -3.85
CA CYS A 10 -0.59 23.55 -5.21
C CYS A 10 0.84 23.19 -5.69
N LEU A 11 1.46 22.18 -5.06
CA LEU A 11 2.68 21.58 -5.60
C LEU A 11 2.44 20.09 -5.86
N SER A 12 2.28 19.78 -7.15
CA SER A 12 2.22 18.43 -7.77
C SER A 12 1.26 17.43 -7.09
N LEU A 13 -0.04 17.69 -7.19
CA LEU A 13 -1.12 16.76 -6.84
C LEU A 13 -1.60 16.00 -8.09
N PHE A 14 -0.69 15.33 -8.80
CA PHE A 14 -1.12 14.37 -9.82
C PHE A 14 -1.37 13.04 -9.13
N GLY A 15 -2.65 12.67 -9.00
CA GLY A 15 -3.01 11.28 -8.73
C GLY A 15 -2.37 10.41 -9.81
N THR A 16 -1.69 9.34 -9.41
CA THR A 16 -1.12 8.39 -10.36
C THR A 16 -2.27 7.59 -10.97
N ALA A 17 -2.34 7.59 -12.30
CA ALA A 17 -3.24 6.72 -13.04
C ALA A 17 -2.41 5.72 -13.86
N SER A 18 -2.89 4.47 -13.93
CA SER A 18 -2.24 3.40 -14.67
C SER A 18 -3.29 2.60 -15.44
N ILE A 19 -2.94 2.21 -16.67
CA ILE A 19 -3.76 1.39 -17.57
C ILE A 19 -2.99 0.07 -17.77
N ALA A 20 -3.67 -1.08 -17.66
CA ALA A 20 -3.07 -2.38 -17.96
C ALA A 20 -2.92 -2.56 -19.49
N GLN A 21 -1.71 -2.90 -19.97
CA GLN A 21 -1.43 -3.11 -21.39
C GLN A 21 -1.60 -4.60 -21.79
N GLU A 22 -2.37 -4.88 -22.84
CA GLU A 22 -2.26 -6.12 -23.62
C GLU A 22 -1.27 -5.89 -24.77
N LYS A 23 -0.28 -6.79 -24.92
CA LYS A 23 0.69 -6.78 -26.03
C LYS A 23 0.07 -7.38 -27.29
N ASP A 24 -0.12 -6.58 -28.33
CA ASP A 24 -0.26 -7.05 -29.71
C ASP A 24 1.10 -6.87 -30.42
N GLU A 25 1.78 -7.98 -30.73
CA GLU A 25 2.98 -8.01 -31.57
C GLU A 25 2.58 -8.18 -33.05
N ASP A 26 2.30 -7.05 -33.72
CA ASP A 26 2.65 -6.75 -35.13
C ASP A 26 1.86 -5.53 -35.64
N SER A 27 2.43 -4.31 -35.54
CA SER A 27 1.99 -3.21 -36.42
C SER A 27 2.96 -2.01 -36.44
N PRO A 28 3.26 -1.44 -37.62
CA PRO A 28 4.14 -0.27 -37.75
C PRO A 28 3.40 1.01 -37.35
N PHE A 29 3.81 1.63 -36.25
CA PHE A 29 3.49 3.00 -35.83
C PHE A 29 2.04 3.47 -36.02
N HIS A 30 1.10 2.90 -35.27
CA HIS A 30 -0.08 3.64 -34.85
C HIS A 30 0.21 4.29 -33.50
N SER A 31 0.23 5.62 -33.44
CA SER A 31 0.19 6.34 -32.17
C SER A 31 -1.08 5.90 -31.44
N VAL A 32 -0.93 5.11 -30.37
CA VAL A 32 -2.06 4.65 -29.55
C VAL A 32 -2.83 5.88 -29.12
N LYS A 33 -4.08 5.99 -29.55
CA LYS A 33 -4.95 7.11 -29.18
C LYS A 33 -5.49 6.83 -27.79
N GLU A 34 -4.64 7.02 -26.79
CA GLU A 34 -5.01 6.88 -25.39
C GLU A 34 -5.77 8.12 -24.94
N GLN A 35 -6.93 7.90 -24.35
CA GLN A 35 -7.74 8.95 -23.74
C GLN A 35 -8.02 8.59 -22.29
N MET A 36 -7.68 9.49 -21.37
CA MET A 36 -7.96 9.33 -19.95
C MET A 36 -9.44 9.56 -19.64
N PRO A 37 -10.02 8.87 -18.65
CA PRO A 37 -11.35 9.20 -18.16
C PRO A 37 -11.42 10.66 -17.71
N MET A 38 -12.53 11.32 -18.01
CA MET A 38 -12.71 12.75 -17.72
C MET A 38 -14.00 12.98 -16.93
N TYR A 39 -13.88 13.68 -15.81
CA TYR A 39 -15.05 14.08 -15.02
C TYR A 39 -15.84 15.17 -15.75
N PRO A 40 -17.18 15.26 -15.62
CA PRO A 40 -17.97 16.34 -16.21
C PRO A 40 -17.45 17.71 -15.79
N GLY A 41 -17.01 18.53 -16.76
CA GLY A 41 -16.38 19.83 -16.50
C GLY A 41 -14.90 19.78 -16.16
N GLY A 42 -14.25 18.62 -16.32
CA GLY A 42 -12.82 18.40 -16.12
C GLY A 42 -12.39 18.36 -14.65
N ASP A 43 -11.07 18.34 -14.43
CA ASP A 43 -10.48 18.15 -13.10
C ASP A 43 -10.88 19.24 -12.10
N GLN A 44 -11.04 20.49 -12.56
CA GLN A 44 -11.45 21.58 -11.68
C GLN A 44 -12.88 21.39 -11.15
N ALA A 45 -13.78 20.84 -11.96
CA ALA A 45 -15.13 20.51 -11.52
C ALA A 45 -15.14 19.35 -10.52
N LEU A 46 -14.26 18.35 -10.71
CA LEU A 46 -14.07 17.27 -9.75
C LEU A 46 -13.56 17.80 -8.41
N LEU A 47 -12.53 18.64 -8.42
CA LEU A 47 -11.99 19.27 -7.21
C LEU A 47 -13.05 20.11 -6.49
N SER A 48 -13.88 20.84 -7.26
CA SER A 48 -14.99 21.63 -6.71
C SER A 48 -16.04 20.73 -6.06
N PHE A 49 -16.44 19.64 -6.73
CA PHE A 49 -17.36 18.64 -6.19
C PHE A 49 -16.84 18.03 -4.89
N VAL A 50 -15.57 17.58 -4.88
CA VAL A 50 -14.92 17.00 -3.70
C VAL A 50 -14.92 18.02 -2.56
N SER A 51 -14.47 19.26 -2.82
CA SER A 51 -14.42 20.33 -1.82
C SER A 51 -15.79 20.62 -1.20
N SER A 52 -16.87 20.67 -2.01
CA SER A 52 -18.23 20.91 -1.51
C SER A 52 -18.86 19.71 -0.80
N THR A 53 -18.37 18.50 -1.07
CA THR A 53 -18.97 17.25 -0.57
C THR A 53 -18.23 16.69 0.65
N LEU A 54 -16.94 17.02 0.80
CA LEU A 54 -16.09 16.53 1.87
C LEU A 54 -16.52 17.11 3.22
N VAL A 55 -16.79 16.23 4.18
CA VAL A 55 -17.19 16.59 5.53
C VAL A 55 -16.12 16.13 6.49
N TYR A 56 -15.58 17.03 7.31
CA TYR A 56 -14.71 16.60 8.40
C TYR A 56 -15.51 15.78 9.42
N PRO A 57 -15.20 14.49 9.65
CA PRO A 57 -16.00 13.67 10.57
C PRO A 57 -16.02 14.29 11.98
N PRO A 58 -17.18 14.51 12.61
CA PRO A 58 -17.26 15.23 13.89
C PRO A 58 -16.43 14.59 15.01
N VAL A 59 -16.42 13.26 15.07
CA VAL A 59 -15.61 12.49 16.03
C VAL A 59 -14.13 12.68 15.76
N ALA A 60 -13.70 12.62 14.49
CA ALA A 60 -12.31 12.88 14.11
C ALA A 60 -11.90 14.32 14.45
N LYS A 61 -12.81 15.29 14.27
CA LYS A 61 -12.57 16.68 14.64
C LYS A 61 -12.43 16.87 16.15
N ALA A 62 -13.30 16.26 16.94
CA ALA A 62 -13.26 16.34 18.40
C ALA A 62 -12.01 15.68 19.01
N MET A 63 -11.47 14.69 18.30
CA MET A 63 -10.24 13.99 18.66
C MET A 63 -9.00 14.58 17.98
N GLU A 64 -9.15 15.70 17.25
CA GLU A 64 -8.06 16.41 16.57
C GLU A 64 -7.26 15.55 15.57
N ILE A 65 -7.92 14.54 15.01
CA ILE A 65 -7.32 13.58 14.08
C ILE A 65 -7.15 14.25 12.73
N THR A 66 -5.92 14.48 12.28
CA THR A 66 -5.62 15.00 10.94
C THR A 66 -4.87 13.97 10.11
N GLY A 67 -4.70 14.24 8.83
CA GLY A 67 -3.89 13.37 7.97
C GLY A 67 -4.35 13.36 6.52
N VAL A 68 -3.81 12.41 5.77
CA VAL A 68 -4.16 12.20 4.36
C VAL A 68 -4.67 10.78 4.18
N SER A 69 -5.85 10.65 3.60
CA SER A 69 -6.46 9.37 3.22
C SER A 69 -6.35 9.22 1.71
N TYR A 70 -5.54 8.28 1.25
CA TYR A 70 -5.35 7.98 -0.17
C TYR A 70 -6.39 6.94 -0.57
N ILE A 71 -7.40 7.36 -1.32
CA ILE A 71 -8.49 6.49 -1.75
C ILE A 71 -8.28 6.11 -3.20
N SER A 72 -8.16 4.81 -3.45
CA SER A 72 -8.04 4.27 -4.80
C SER A 72 -9.40 3.79 -5.29
N TYR A 73 -9.70 4.06 -6.55
CA TYR A 73 -10.92 3.63 -7.22
C TYR A 73 -10.69 3.41 -8.72
N HIS A 74 -11.57 2.64 -9.35
CA HIS A 74 -11.61 2.52 -10.81
C HIS A 74 -12.70 3.41 -11.38
N VAL A 75 -12.39 4.06 -12.49
CA VAL A 75 -13.42 4.49 -13.43
C VAL A 75 -13.56 3.36 -14.46
N GLU A 76 -14.70 2.67 -14.44
CA GLU A 76 -14.95 1.52 -15.29
C GLU A 76 -15.16 1.93 -16.76
N SER A 77 -15.19 0.96 -17.67
CA SER A 77 -15.37 1.20 -19.12
C SER A 77 -16.73 1.82 -19.49
N ASP A 78 -17.69 1.87 -18.56
CA ASP A 78 -18.96 2.57 -18.69
C ASP A 78 -18.97 3.97 -18.02
N GLY A 79 -17.84 4.39 -17.42
CA GLY A 79 -17.71 5.66 -16.71
C GLY A 79 -18.27 5.63 -15.27
N SER A 80 -18.72 4.48 -14.77
CA SER A 80 -19.12 4.32 -13.38
C SER A 80 -17.91 4.19 -12.45
N ILE A 81 -18.12 4.44 -11.15
CA ILE A 81 -17.10 4.23 -10.13
C ILE A 81 -17.17 2.78 -9.67
N GLY A 82 -16.09 2.04 -9.89
CA GLY A 82 -15.90 0.68 -9.44
C GLY A 82 -15.08 0.59 -8.15
N ARG A 83 -14.37 -0.53 -7.97
CA ARG A 83 -13.63 -0.94 -6.75
C ARG A 83 -13.00 0.21 -5.94
N VAL A 84 -13.70 0.70 -4.92
CA VAL A 84 -13.20 1.74 -3.99
C VAL A 84 -12.54 1.08 -2.78
N HIS A 85 -11.31 1.48 -2.46
CA HIS A 85 -10.61 1.04 -1.26
C HIS A 85 -9.60 2.08 -0.76
N VAL A 86 -9.17 1.92 0.49
CA VAL A 86 -8.13 2.76 1.08
C VAL A 86 -6.77 2.22 0.62
N ALA A 87 -6.06 3.00 -0.20
CA ALA A 87 -4.69 2.66 -0.61
C ALA A 87 -3.69 2.91 0.51
N ARG A 88 -3.82 4.05 1.19
CA ARG A 88 -3.04 4.40 2.37
C ARG A 88 -3.87 5.32 3.26
N GLY A 89 -4.22 4.85 4.44
CA GLY A 89 -5.07 5.58 5.37
C GLY A 89 -4.27 6.29 6.44
N SER A 90 -4.79 7.41 6.93
CA SER A 90 -4.26 8.05 8.14
C SER A 90 -5.07 7.60 9.37
N HIS A 91 -6.38 7.53 9.25
CA HIS A 91 -7.24 7.09 10.33
C HIS A 91 -8.57 6.58 9.79
N PRO A 92 -9.16 5.49 10.33
CA PRO A 92 -10.36 4.86 9.77
C PRO A 92 -11.56 5.81 9.61
N LEU A 93 -11.71 6.80 10.51
CA LEU A 93 -12.77 7.82 10.40
C LEU A 93 -12.58 8.72 9.17
N LEU A 94 -11.34 9.11 8.88
CA LEU A 94 -11.00 9.95 7.72
C LEU A 94 -11.09 9.13 6.43
N ASP A 95 -10.61 7.88 6.49
CA ASP A 95 -10.63 6.95 5.37
C ASP A 95 -12.06 6.65 4.91
N LYS A 96 -12.97 6.35 5.86
CA LYS A 96 -14.41 6.14 5.59
C LYS A 96 -15.04 7.34 4.89
N GLU A 97 -14.67 8.54 5.29
CA GLU A 97 -15.18 9.77 4.67
C GLU A 97 -14.64 9.96 3.24
N GLY A 98 -13.34 9.74 3.03
CA GLY A 98 -12.76 9.77 1.69
C GLY A 98 -13.44 8.75 0.76
N MET A 99 -13.64 7.52 1.23
CA MET A 99 -14.38 6.49 0.49
C MET A 99 -15.83 6.92 0.21
N ARG A 100 -16.53 7.55 1.16
CA ARG A 100 -17.90 8.07 0.96
C ARG A 100 -17.93 9.08 -0.18
N VAL A 101 -17.01 10.05 -0.19
CA VAL A 101 -16.96 11.08 -1.23
C VAL A 101 -16.70 10.44 -2.60
N VAL A 102 -15.76 9.50 -2.70
CA VAL A 102 -15.47 8.79 -3.97
C VAL A 102 -16.69 8.03 -4.48
N ASN A 103 -17.41 7.31 -3.61
CA ASN A 103 -18.62 6.58 -4.00
C ASN A 103 -19.78 7.48 -4.47
N LEU A 104 -19.72 8.79 -4.21
CA LEU A 104 -20.70 9.76 -4.70
C LEU A 104 -20.34 10.37 -6.05
N ILE A 105 -19.12 10.14 -6.56
CA ILE A 105 -18.69 10.65 -7.86
C ILE A 105 -19.50 9.93 -8.95
N LYS A 106 -20.01 10.70 -9.92
CA LYS A 106 -20.78 10.17 -11.05
C LYS A 106 -20.46 10.93 -12.32
N GLY A 107 -20.70 10.26 -13.45
CA GLY A 107 -20.73 10.88 -14.77
C GLY A 107 -19.39 10.99 -15.47
N TYR A 108 -18.35 10.25 -15.05
CA TYR A 108 -17.12 10.20 -15.85
C TYR A 108 -17.42 9.76 -17.28
N THR A 109 -16.72 10.35 -18.23
CA THR A 109 -16.50 9.68 -19.52
C THR A 109 -15.42 8.61 -19.32
N PRO A 110 -15.57 7.40 -19.86
CA PRO A 110 -14.58 6.34 -19.70
C PRO A 110 -13.27 6.68 -20.39
N GLY A 111 -12.21 5.94 -20.04
CA GLY A 111 -10.94 5.97 -20.74
C GLY A 111 -11.01 5.12 -22.00
N TYR A 112 -10.22 5.45 -23.01
CA TYR A 112 -10.15 4.70 -24.26
C TYR A 112 -8.71 4.32 -24.58
N GLN A 113 -8.53 3.07 -25.02
CA GLN A 113 -7.29 2.58 -25.62
C GLN A 113 -7.65 1.85 -26.91
N ASN A 114 -7.04 2.24 -28.03
CA ASN A 114 -7.39 1.72 -29.36
C ASN A 114 -8.90 1.79 -29.66
N ASP A 115 -9.52 2.93 -29.31
CA ASP A 115 -10.97 3.21 -29.42
C ASP A 115 -11.88 2.23 -28.64
N LYS A 116 -11.32 1.35 -27.80
CA LYS A 116 -12.06 0.51 -26.85
C LYS A 116 -12.07 1.16 -25.48
N ALA A 117 -13.24 1.19 -24.84
CA ALA A 117 -13.37 1.71 -23.49
C ALA A 117 -12.68 0.77 -22.49
N VAL A 118 -11.82 1.32 -21.64
CA VAL A 118 -11.03 0.58 -20.65
C VAL A 118 -11.23 1.15 -19.25
N ALA A 119 -11.19 0.28 -18.24
CA ALA A 119 -11.20 0.70 -16.85
C ALA A 119 -9.84 1.30 -16.48
N VAL A 120 -9.83 2.39 -15.71
CA VAL A 120 -8.60 3.08 -15.31
C VAL A 120 -8.62 3.34 -13.80
N GLN A 121 -7.50 3.03 -13.14
CA GLN A 121 -7.33 3.26 -11.72
C GLN A 121 -6.87 4.68 -11.42
N PHE A 122 -7.50 5.31 -10.43
CA PHE A 122 -7.08 6.58 -9.85
C PHE A 122 -6.83 6.42 -8.36
N THR A 123 -5.91 7.22 -7.83
CA THR A 123 -5.76 7.43 -6.39
C THR A 123 -5.92 8.91 -6.07
N PHE A 124 -6.89 9.24 -5.23
CA PHE A 124 -7.18 10.61 -4.81
C PHE A 124 -6.78 10.81 -3.33
N PRO A 125 -5.86 11.75 -3.03
CA PRO A 125 -5.49 12.06 -1.66
C PRO A 125 -6.46 13.06 -1.01
N PHE A 126 -7.23 12.59 -0.03
CA PHE A 126 -8.10 13.44 0.81
C PHE A 126 -7.32 13.95 2.02
N ARG A 127 -7.01 15.25 2.02
CA ARG A 127 -6.27 15.90 3.10
C ARG A 127 -7.22 16.52 4.12
N PHE A 128 -7.17 16.05 5.35
CA PHE A 128 -7.90 16.57 6.50
C PHE A 128 -6.94 17.37 7.38
N THR A 129 -7.20 18.66 7.52
CA THR A 129 -6.36 19.59 8.27
C THR A 129 -7.18 20.31 9.33
N LEU A 130 -6.55 20.52 10.49
CA LEU A 130 -7.05 21.32 11.60
C LEU A 130 -5.89 22.18 12.11
N GLU A 131 -6.22 23.32 12.69
CA GLU A 131 -5.32 23.98 13.62
C GLU A 131 -5.32 23.15 14.91
N LEU A 132 -4.20 22.48 15.18
CA LEU A 132 -4.03 21.57 16.30
C LEU A 132 -3.60 22.34 17.55
N ASP A 133 -4.06 21.90 18.72
CA ASP A 133 -3.49 22.35 19.99
C ASP A 133 -2.02 21.93 20.09
N GLU A 134 -1.19 22.78 20.70
CA GLU A 134 0.24 22.47 20.90
C GLU A 134 0.44 21.20 21.75
N ASN A 135 -0.54 20.83 22.57
CA ASN A 135 -0.54 19.65 23.41
C ASN A 135 -1.39 18.50 22.85
N SER A 136 -1.79 18.55 21.58
CA SER A 136 -2.50 17.44 20.95
C SER A 136 -1.59 16.23 20.72
N ALA A 137 -2.17 15.02 20.70
CA ALA A 137 -1.43 13.80 20.39
C ALA A 137 -0.71 13.89 19.04
N GLN A 138 -1.36 14.48 18.03
CA GLN A 138 -0.79 14.67 16.69
C GLN A 138 0.39 15.63 16.71
N THR A 139 0.30 16.76 17.42
CA THR A 139 1.42 17.72 17.53
C THR A 139 2.66 17.07 18.14
N PHE A 140 2.48 16.26 19.20
CA PHE A 140 3.58 15.52 19.81
C PHE A 140 4.23 14.55 18.83
N TYR A 141 3.45 13.81 18.05
CA TYR A 141 4.00 12.89 17.04
C TYR A 141 4.68 13.60 15.88
N ASP A 142 4.10 14.67 15.35
CA ASP A 142 4.72 15.46 14.30
C ASP A 142 6.07 16.04 14.75
N ASN A 143 6.14 16.47 16.01
CA ASN A 143 7.40 16.90 16.61
C ASN A 143 8.36 15.73 16.83
N ALA A 144 7.89 14.56 17.26
CA ALA A 144 8.72 13.35 17.36
C ALA A 144 9.38 13.03 16.01
N LEU A 145 8.62 13.04 14.91
CA LEU A 145 9.15 12.82 13.56
C LEU A 145 10.20 13.87 13.14
N LYS A 146 10.03 15.13 13.54
CA LYS A 146 11.04 16.18 13.29
C LYS A 146 12.32 15.92 14.09
N GLU A 147 12.21 15.52 15.35
CA GLU A 147 13.36 15.22 16.20
C GLU A 147 14.13 13.98 15.71
N PHE A 148 13.44 12.91 15.27
CA PHE A 148 14.10 11.76 14.63
C PHE A 148 14.88 12.17 13.37
N LYS A 149 14.29 13.03 12.52
CA LYS A 149 14.99 13.56 11.34
C LYS A 149 16.19 14.44 11.70
N ALA A 150 16.15 15.09 12.85
CA ALA A 150 17.26 15.88 13.38
C ALA A 150 18.33 15.02 14.09
N GLY A 151 18.12 13.70 14.22
CA GLY A 151 19.02 12.79 14.94
C GLY A 151 18.85 12.83 16.47
N ASN A 152 17.87 13.56 16.98
CA ASN A 152 17.58 13.67 18.42
C ASN A 152 16.70 12.51 18.89
N THR A 153 17.23 11.29 18.83
CA THR A 153 16.47 10.05 19.06
C THR A 153 15.75 10.02 20.41
N MET A 154 16.44 10.36 21.51
CA MET A 154 15.85 10.35 22.87
C MET A 154 14.60 11.25 22.98
N LYS A 155 14.72 12.49 22.51
CA LYS A 155 13.59 13.44 22.51
C LYS A 155 12.46 12.99 21.58
N GLY A 156 12.81 12.38 20.45
CA GLY A 156 11.85 11.75 19.55
C GLY A 156 11.01 10.68 20.26
N HIS A 157 11.63 9.80 21.04
CA HIS A 157 10.92 8.79 21.82
C HIS A 157 10.02 9.40 22.89
N GLU A 158 10.51 10.38 23.67
CA GLU A 158 9.69 11.04 24.70
C GLU A 158 8.42 11.69 24.12
N LEU A 159 8.56 12.37 22.98
CA LEU A 159 7.43 12.99 22.28
C LEU A 159 6.48 11.93 21.72
N LEU A 160 7.00 10.83 21.20
CA LEU A 160 6.20 9.72 20.69
C LEU A 160 5.40 9.02 21.79
N ASP A 161 6.02 8.77 22.95
CA ASP A 161 5.33 8.22 24.12
C ASP A 161 4.26 9.18 24.64
N ARG A 162 4.54 10.49 24.61
CA ARG A 162 3.55 11.50 24.97
C ARG A 162 2.37 11.49 24.00
N ALA A 163 2.62 11.40 22.70
CA ALA A 163 1.59 11.29 21.68
C ALA A 163 0.70 10.06 21.91
N ILE A 164 1.31 8.91 22.19
CA ILE A 164 0.58 7.68 22.52
C ILE A 164 -0.25 7.90 23.77
N SER A 165 0.31 8.43 24.86
CA SER A 165 -0.42 8.63 26.13
C SER A 165 -1.68 9.50 26.02
N LEU A 166 -1.71 10.42 25.06
CA LEU A 166 -2.83 11.33 24.79
C LEU A 166 -3.81 10.76 23.77
N GLY A 167 -3.30 9.98 22.81
CA GLY A 167 -4.05 9.42 21.68
C GLY A 167 -4.33 7.92 21.77
N SER A 168 -4.09 7.27 22.92
CA SER A 168 -4.00 5.80 23.07
C SER A 168 -5.15 5.01 22.47
N SER A 169 -6.35 5.59 22.36
CA SER A 169 -7.53 4.89 21.86
C SER A 169 -7.72 4.95 20.34
N TRP A 170 -6.95 5.77 19.62
CA TRP A 170 -7.17 6.03 18.19
C TRP A 170 -5.90 6.23 17.37
N TYR A 171 -4.75 6.41 18.02
CA TYR A 171 -3.57 6.90 17.33
C TYR A 171 -2.62 5.81 16.81
N ILE A 172 -3.13 5.04 15.85
CA ILE A 172 -2.45 3.91 15.20
C ILE A 172 -1.04 4.28 14.70
N GLN A 173 -0.88 5.46 14.12
CA GLN A 173 0.40 5.90 13.51
C GLN A 173 1.53 5.98 14.53
N ALA A 174 1.25 6.43 15.76
CA ALA A 174 2.25 6.53 16.80
C ALA A 174 2.67 5.14 17.30
N TYR A 175 1.70 4.23 17.50
CA TYR A 175 1.99 2.83 17.82
C TYR A 175 2.84 2.16 16.72
N MET A 176 2.44 2.32 15.45
CA MET A 176 3.21 1.81 14.31
C MET A 176 4.64 2.34 14.31
N LYS A 177 4.81 3.65 14.49
CA LYS A 177 6.13 4.26 14.45
C LYS A 177 7.01 3.76 15.59
N ARG A 178 6.46 3.60 16.79
CA ARG A 178 7.20 3.05 17.94
C ARG A 178 7.54 1.57 17.73
N ALA A 179 6.61 0.80 17.17
CA ALA A 179 6.83 -0.61 16.84
C ALA A 179 7.94 -0.80 15.80
N GLU A 180 7.98 0.03 14.76
CA GLU A 180 9.06 0.04 13.76
C GLU A 180 10.43 0.32 14.38
N LEU A 181 10.51 1.31 15.28
CA LEU A 181 11.75 1.61 16.00
C LEU A 181 12.18 0.44 16.89
N HIS A 182 11.23 -0.17 17.61
CA HIS A 182 11.51 -1.39 18.37
C HIS A 182 11.95 -2.55 17.48
N LEU A 183 11.41 -2.71 16.27
CA LEU A 183 11.86 -3.71 15.31
C LEU A 183 13.31 -3.45 14.86
N GLU A 184 13.66 -2.19 14.54
CA GLU A 184 15.02 -1.79 14.18
C GLU A 184 16.03 -2.11 15.30
N ASP A 185 15.62 -1.94 16.55
CA ASP A 185 16.40 -2.29 17.74
C ASP A 185 16.37 -3.81 18.08
N ASN A 186 15.71 -4.65 17.28
CA ASN A 186 15.44 -6.07 17.56
C ASN A 186 14.67 -6.33 18.88
N ASN A 187 13.99 -5.31 19.41
CA ASN A 187 13.09 -5.38 20.56
C ASN A 187 11.71 -5.94 20.13
N TYR A 188 11.71 -7.16 19.57
CA TYR A 188 10.52 -7.78 18.96
C TYR A 188 9.30 -7.89 19.88
N THR A 189 9.51 -7.99 21.20
CA THR A 189 8.43 -8.16 22.18
C THR A 189 7.66 -6.85 22.38
N GLU A 190 8.37 -5.72 22.50
CA GLU A 190 7.73 -4.41 22.62
C GLU A 190 7.11 -3.96 21.29
N ALA A 191 7.81 -4.23 20.17
CA ALA A 191 7.25 -4.01 18.84
C ALA A 191 5.93 -4.76 18.62
N GLN A 192 5.86 -6.03 19.00
CA GLN A 192 4.64 -6.83 18.88
C GLN A 192 3.48 -6.22 19.68
N LYS A 193 3.72 -5.76 20.92
CA LYS A 193 2.67 -5.13 21.75
C LYS A 193 2.09 -3.89 21.07
N ASP A 194 2.94 -3.05 20.48
CA ASP A 194 2.51 -1.84 19.78
C ASP A 194 1.70 -2.16 18.51
N TYR A 195 2.12 -3.16 17.73
CA TYR A 195 1.31 -3.63 16.60
C TYR A 195 -0.04 -4.21 17.04
N GLU A 196 -0.09 -4.91 18.17
CA GLU A 196 -1.33 -5.43 18.75
C GLU A 196 -2.28 -4.32 19.22
N GLU A 197 -1.76 -3.25 19.82
CA GLU A 197 -2.58 -2.07 20.14
C GLU A 197 -3.12 -1.40 18.88
N GLY A 198 -2.31 -1.29 17.82
CA GLY A 198 -2.77 -0.82 16.52
C GLY A 198 -3.91 -1.68 15.98
N LEU A 199 -3.76 -3.02 16.00
CA LEU A 199 -4.75 -3.98 15.50
C LEU A 199 -6.04 -3.96 16.34
N ARG A 200 -5.96 -3.65 17.63
CA ARG A 200 -7.12 -3.44 18.48
C ARG A 200 -7.96 -2.24 18.02
N ILE A 201 -7.31 -1.21 17.46
CA ILE A 201 -7.98 -0.01 16.94
C ILE A 201 -8.52 -0.27 15.53
N ASP A 202 -7.71 -0.85 14.63
CA ASP A 202 -8.12 -1.24 13.28
C ASP A 202 -7.56 -2.62 12.89
N PRO A 203 -8.37 -3.69 12.99
CA PRO A 203 -7.93 -5.04 12.69
C PRO A 203 -7.81 -5.31 11.18
N THR A 204 -8.22 -4.39 10.30
CA THR A 204 -8.20 -4.57 8.84
C THR A 204 -6.92 -4.05 8.18
N ARG A 205 -6.02 -3.46 8.98
CA ARG A 205 -4.79 -2.84 8.52
C ARG A 205 -3.70 -3.87 8.24
N VAL A 206 -3.44 -4.08 6.96
CA VAL A 206 -2.47 -5.06 6.43
C VAL A 206 -1.05 -4.83 6.98
N ASP A 207 -0.63 -3.56 7.05
CA ASP A 207 0.70 -3.16 7.52
C ASP A 207 0.94 -3.51 8.99
N LEU A 208 -0.08 -3.46 9.84
CA LEU A 208 0.02 -3.89 11.24
C LEU A 208 0.22 -5.40 11.37
N TRP A 209 -0.54 -6.18 10.59
CA TRP A 209 -0.37 -7.64 10.55
C TRP A 209 1.01 -8.05 10.03
N ILE A 210 1.51 -7.39 8.99
CA ILE A 210 2.87 -7.58 8.47
C ILE A 210 3.92 -7.25 9.56
N GLY A 211 3.75 -6.12 10.26
CA GLY A 211 4.63 -5.73 11.36
C GLY A 211 4.68 -6.77 12.48
N LYS A 212 3.52 -7.28 12.90
CA LYS A 212 3.40 -8.37 13.89
C LYS A 212 4.07 -9.65 13.40
N ALA A 213 3.88 -10.01 12.12
CA ALA A 213 4.53 -11.18 11.52
C ALA A 213 6.06 -11.07 11.57
N LYS A 214 6.63 -9.91 11.25
CA LYS A 214 8.07 -9.66 11.35
C LYS A 214 8.60 -9.80 12.79
N CYS A 215 7.83 -9.33 13.78
CA CYS A 215 8.18 -9.51 15.20
C CYS A 215 8.24 -10.99 15.59
N LEU A 216 7.26 -11.79 15.15
CA LEU A 216 7.19 -13.22 15.42
C LEU A 216 8.31 -13.98 14.70
N TYR A 217 8.57 -13.63 13.45
CA TYR A 217 9.66 -14.19 12.65
C TYR A 217 11.04 -13.92 13.26
N GLY A 218 11.32 -12.69 13.70
CA GLY A 218 12.55 -12.34 14.42
C GLY A 218 12.73 -13.10 15.74
N ARG A 219 11.64 -13.66 16.28
CA ARG A 219 11.63 -14.55 17.45
C ARG A 219 11.54 -16.03 17.07
N THR A 220 11.88 -16.37 15.83
CA THR A 220 11.89 -17.73 15.26
C THR A 220 10.55 -18.48 15.38
N LYS A 221 9.43 -17.75 15.39
CA LYS A 221 8.06 -18.30 15.44
C LYS A 221 7.44 -18.27 14.05
N LEU A 222 7.94 -19.12 13.15
CA LEU A 222 7.54 -19.14 11.74
C LEU A 222 6.02 -19.34 11.58
N ASP A 223 5.43 -20.36 12.22
CA ASP A 223 4.00 -20.69 12.06
C ASP A 223 3.07 -19.55 12.49
N GLU A 224 3.40 -18.88 13.61
CA GLU A 224 2.63 -17.72 14.11
C GLU A 224 2.78 -16.52 13.17
N ALA A 225 3.98 -16.33 12.59
CA ALA A 225 4.25 -15.26 11.62
C ALA A 225 3.46 -15.49 10.32
N VAL A 226 3.47 -16.71 9.79
CA VAL A 226 2.72 -17.10 8.60
C VAL A 226 1.21 -16.90 8.83
N THR A 227 0.68 -17.31 9.99
CA THR A 227 -0.73 -17.05 10.36
C THR A 227 -1.07 -15.56 10.28
N CYS A 228 -0.19 -14.68 10.77
CA CYS A 228 -0.40 -13.24 10.68
C CYS A 228 -0.40 -12.73 9.23
N LEU A 229 0.45 -13.30 8.35
CA LEU A 229 0.49 -12.94 6.94
C LEU A 229 -0.71 -13.46 6.16
N GLU A 230 -1.29 -14.60 6.56
CA GLU A 230 -2.55 -15.08 6.01
C GLU A 230 -3.71 -14.15 6.35
N GLU A 231 -3.78 -13.64 7.59
CA GLU A 231 -4.75 -12.60 7.95
C GLU A 231 -4.53 -11.32 7.13
N ALA A 232 -3.27 -10.89 6.99
CA ALA A 232 -2.92 -9.73 6.18
C ALA A 232 -3.36 -9.89 4.70
N ALA A 233 -3.17 -11.09 4.13
CA ALA A 233 -3.49 -11.39 2.74
C ALA A 233 -5.01 -11.41 2.43
N LYS A 234 -5.88 -11.43 3.44
CA LYS A 234 -7.34 -11.31 3.26
C LYS A 234 -7.77 -9.88 2.87
N HIS A 235 -6.93 -8.88 3.12
CA HIS A 235 -7.27 -7.48 2.94
C HIS A 235 -6.45 -6.85 1.80
N ASN A 236 -7.13 -6.19 0.86
CA ASN A 236 -6.52 -5.41 -0.22
C ASN A 236 -6.18 -3.99 0.26
N PRO A 237 -5.16 -3.29 -0.29
CA PRO A 237 -4.41 -3.60 -1.53
C PRO A 237 -3.02 -4.23 -1.35
N TYR A 238 -2.52 -4.40 -0.12
CA TYR A 238 -1.18 -4.93 0.13
C TYR A 238 -1.14 -6.46 0.31
N SER A 239 -2.19 -7.17 -0.11
CA SER A 239 -2.26 -8.64 0.00
C SER A 239 -1.12 -9.33 -0.74
N ALA A 240 -0.68 -8.79 -1.89
CA ALA A 240 0.47 -9.31 -2.64
C ALA A 240 1.76 -9.25 -1.80
N LYS A 241 1.99 -8.13 -1.10
CA LYS A 241 3.18 -7.96 -0.26
C LYS A 241 3.19 -8.88 0.95
N ALA A 242 2.02 -9.16 1.53
CA ALA A 242 1.91 -10.14 2.61
C ALA A 242 2.26 -11.57 2.13
N LEU A 243 1.81 -11.94 0.93
CA LEU A 243 2.09 -13.26 0.33
C LEU A 243 3.56 -13.40 -0.09
N GLU A 244 4.16 -12.34 -0.63
CA GLU A 244 5.59 -12.27 -0.92
C GLU A 244 6.41 -12.53 0.35
N LEU A 245 6.14 -11.78 1.42
CA LEU A 245 6.86 -11.92 2.69
C LEU A 245 6.68 -13.32 3.31
N MET A 246 5.51 -13.94 3.09
CA MET A 246 5.26 -15.31 3.51
C MET A 246 6.14 -16.29 2.73
N GLY A 247 6.28 -16.08 1.42
CA GLY A 247 7.23 -16.82 0.58
C GLY A 247 8.66 -16.67 1.06
N ASP A 248 9.09 -15.44 1.36
CA ASP A 248 10.44 -15.15 1.87
C ASP A 248 10.71 -15.89 3.19
N PHE A 249 9.74 -15.86 4.11
CA PHE A 249 9.86 -16.55 5.40
C PHE A 249 10.00 -18.06 5.25
N HIS A 250 9.24 -18.67 4.34
CA HIS A 250 9.36 -20.10 4.03
C HIS A 250 10.69 -20.42 3.33
N PHE A 251 11.12 -19.60 2.37
CA PHE A 251 12.35 -19.80 1.60
C PHE A 251 13.58 -19.80 2.51
N GLU A 252 13.70 -18.82 3.40
CA GLU A 252 14.80 -18.72 4.36
C GLU A 252 14.83 -19.90 5.36
N HIS A 253 13.69 -20.56 5.58
CA HIS A 253 13.58 -21.77 6.40
C HIS A 253 13.78 -23.08 5.61
N GLY A 254 14.04 -23.00 4.30
CA GLY A 254 14.22 -24.16 3.43
C GLY A 254 12.91 -24.87 3.03
N ASN A 255 11.76 -24.27 3.33
CA ASN A 255 10.43 -24.76 2.98
C ASN A 255 10.08 -24.29 1.55
N TYR A 256 10.78 -24.83 0.56
CA TYR A 256 10.76 -24.28 -0.80
C TYR A 256 9.43 -24.52 -1.52
N GLU A 257 8.71 -25.61 -1.22
CA GLU A 257 7.37 -25.88 -1.76
C GLU A 257 6.34 -24.86 -1.28
N GLU A 258 6.31 -24.57 0.02
CA GLU A 258 5.43 -23.54 0.60
C GLU A 258 5.79 -22.15 0.07
N ALA A 259 7.10 -21.87 -0.07
CA ALA A 259 7.57 -20.62 -0.65
C ALA A 259 7.10 -20.43 -2.10
N GLU A 260 7.26 -21.47 -2.94
CA GLU A 260 6.78 -21.47 -4.34
C GLU A 260 5.28 -21.20 -4.41
N SER A 261 4.49 -21.85 -3.55
CA SER A 261 3.05 -21.65 -3.47
C SER A 261 2.68 -20.22 -3.06
N ALA A 262 3.37 -19.66 -2.06
CA ALA A 262 3.16 -18.30 -1.58
C ALA A 262 3.47 -17.26 -2.66
N TYR A 263 4.61 -17.39 -3.34
CA TYR A 263 4.96 -16.50 -4.47
C TYR A 263 3.99 -16.67 -5.63
N GLY A 264 3.54 -17.89 -5.94
CA GLY A 264 2.49 -18.13 -6.94
C GLY A 264 1.21 -17.35 -6.63
N ARG A 265 0.74 -17.41 -5.38
CA ARG A 265 -0.42 -16.61 -4.92
C ARG A 265 -0.15 -15.11 -4.98
N ALA A 266 1.08 -14.65 -4.72
CA ALA A 266 1.46 -13.25 -4.85
C ALA A 266 1.42 -12.78 -6.31
N ILE A 267 1.91 -13.59 -7.25
CA ILE A 267 1.89 -13.31 -8.70
C ILE A 267 0.45 -13.17 -9.22
N GLU A 268 -0.50 -13.98 -8.72
CA GLU A 268 -1.92 -13.82 -9.06
C GLU A 268 -2.48 -12.46 -8.64
N ARG A 269 -1.86 -11.79 -7.65
CA ARG A 269 -2.27 -10.46 -7.17
C ARG A 269 -1.47 -9.33 -7.82
N SER A 270 -0.23 -9.58 -8.21
CA SER A 270 0.67 -8.63 -8.89
C SER A 270 1.46 -9.32 -10.00
N SER A 271 0.84 -9.47 -11.17
CA SER A 271 1.43 -10.21 -12.31
C SER A 271 2.55 -9.50 -13.04
N HIS A 272 2.87 -8.25 -12.67
CA HIS A 272 3.90 -7.42 -13.32
C HIS A 272 5.09 -7.13 -12.37
N ASP A 273 5.16 -7.83 -11.24
CA ASP A 273 6.29 -7.73 -10.33
C ASP A 273 7.36 -8.74 -10.70
N CYS A 274 8.50 -8.27 -11.22
CA CYS A 274 9.56 -9.14 -11.71
C CYS A 274 10.23 -9.93 -10.58
N GLU A 275 10.26 -9.38 -9.37
CA GLU A 275 10.90 -9.99 -8.20
C GLU A 275 10.16 -11.28 -7.80
N LEU A 276 8.81 -11.29 -7.88
CA LEU A 276 8.02 -12.47 -7.54
C LEU A 276 8.28 -13.66 -8.46
N TYR A 277 8.49 -13.40 -9.76
CA TYR A 277 8.90 -14.46 -10.69
C TYR A 277 10.32 -14.92 -10.41
N PHE A 278 11.24 -13.99 -10.13
CA PHE A 278 12.62 -14.33 -9.82
C PHE A 278 12.73 -15.22 -8.57
N THR A 279 12.06 -14.85 -7.47
CA THR A 279 12.07 -15.62 -6.22
C THR A 279 11.38 -16.98 -6.37
N ARG A 280 10.24 -17.07 -7.07
CA ARG A 280 9.60 -18.37 -7.38
C ARG A 280 10.47 -19.27 -8.27
N GLY A 281 11.19 -18.68 -9.23
CA GLY A 281 12.19 -19.38 -10.04
C GLY A 281 13.33 -19.93 -9.18
N ASN A 282 13.80 -19.16 -8.21
CA ASN A 282 14.81 -19.60 -7.23
C ASN A 282 14.30 -20.76 -6.36
N CYS A 283 13.03 -20.73 -5.92
CA CYS A 283 12.40 -21.87 -5.24
C CYS A 283 12.42 -23.12 -6.14
N SER A 284 11.99 -22.98 -7.39
CA SER A 284 11.96 -24.09 -8.36
C SER A 284 13.35 -24.69 -8.61
N ALA A 285 14.39 -23.86 -8.63
CA ALA A 285 15.77 -24.33 -8.74
C ALA A 285 16.22 -25.12 -7.50
N LYS A 286 15.82 -24.69 -6.29
CA LYS A 286 16.07 -25.42 -5.03
C LYS A 286 15.32 -26.75 -4.93
N LEU A 287 14.20 -26.87 -5.64
CA LEU A 287 13.37 -28.08 -5.74
C LEU A 287 13.81 -29.02 -6.88
N ASP A 288 14.96 -28.78 -7.51
CA ASP A 288 15.43 -29.54 -8.69
C ASP A 288 14.40 -29.59 -9.84
N MET A 289 13.67 -28.48 -10.05
CA MET A 289 12.71 -28.29 -11.14
C MET A 289 13.23 -27.28 -12.17
N PRO A 290 14.26 -27.61 -12.96
CA PRO A 290 14.96 -26.65 -13.82
C PRO A 290 14.06 -26.03 -14.90
N GLU A 291 13.11 -26.78 -15.46
CA GLU A 291 12.19 -26.25 -16.48
C GLU A 291 11.31 -25.13 -15.93
N LYS A 292 10.81 -25.27 -14.70
CA LYS A 292 10.01 -24.24 -14.04
C LYS A 292 10.85 -23.02 -13.69
N ALA A 293 12.06 -23.25 -13.15
CA ALA A 293 13.00 -22.17 -12.83
C ALA A 293 13.32 -21.32 -14.07
N CYS A 294 13.67 -21.97 -15.18
CA CYS A 294 13.97 -21.29 -16.44
C CYS A 294 12.78 -20.48 -16.97
N LYS A 295 11.56 -21.03 -16.90
CA LYS A 295 10.35 -20.31 -17.30
C LYS A 295 10.15 -19.03 -16.50
N ASP A 296 10.33 -19.10 -15.18
CA ASP A 296 10.14 -17.96 -14.30
C ASP A 296 11.24 -16.91 -14.42
N TRP A 297 12.51 -17.34 -14.53
CA TRP A 297 13.61 -16.41 -14.77
C TRP A 297 13.50 -15.70 -16.13
N ARG A 298 13.04 -16.40 -17.17
CA ARG A 298 12.73 -15.78 -18.47
C ARG A 298 11.66 -14.70 -18.31
N GLN A 299 10.57 -15.01 -17.61
CA GLN A 299 9.47 -14.06 -17.39
C GLN A 299 9.93 -12.85 -16.58
N ALA A 300 10.72 -13.06 -15.53
CA ALA A 300 11.33 -11.98 -14.75
C ALA A 300 12.26 -11.11 -15.62
N GLY A 301 13.07 -11.72 -16.50
CA GLY A 301 13.92 -11.00 -17.47
C GLY A 301 13.11 -10.14 -18.45
N ILE A 302 11.97 -10.63 -18.95
CA ILE A 302 11.03 -9.85 -19.78
C ILE A 302 10.51 -8.62 -19.01
N LEU A 303 10.28 -8.78 -17.70
CA LEU A 303 9.89 -7.71 -16.79
C LEU A 303 11.09 -6.85 -16.28
N LYS A 304 12.27 -7.00 -16.90
CA LYS A 304 13.50 -6.22 -16.64
C LYS A 304 14.18 -6.51 -15.29
N CYS A 305 14.03 -7.71 -14.74
CA CYS A 305 14.89 -8.19 -13.65
C CYS A 305 16.23 -8.69 -14.22
N ASN A 306 17.27 -7.85 -14.13
CA ASN A 306 18.60 -8.14 -14.68
C ASN A 306 19.25 -9.41 -14.09
N GLU A 307 19.05 -9.65 -12.78
CA GLU A 307 19.61 -10.80 -12.07
C GLU A 307 18.99 -12.11 -12.58
N ALA A 308 17.67 -12.13 -12.77
CA ALA A 308 16.95 -13.25 -13.35
C ALA A 308 17.37 -13.51 -14.82
N GLN A 309 17.58 -12.44 -15.60
CA GLN A 309 18.06 -12.57 -16.97
C GLN A 309 19.45 -13.23 -17.02
N ALA A 310 20.37 -12.83 -16.16
CA ALA A 310 21.70 -13.43 -16.08
C ALA A 310 21.64 -14.92 -15.66
N LEU A 311 20.75 -15.29 -14.73
CA LEU A 311 20.52 -16.70 -14.38
C LEU A 311 19.93 -17.49 -15.55
N PHE A 312 18.94 -16.93 -16.25
CA PHE A 312 18.36 -17.59 -17.42
C PHE A 312 19.41 -17.84 -18.51
N GLU A 313 20.20 -16.84 -18.88
CA GLU A 313 21.23 -16.96 -19.91
C GLU A 313 22.33 -17.97 -19.52
N SER A 314 22.67 -18.07 -18.24
CA SER A 314 23.72 -18.97 -17.76
C SER A 314 23.26 -20.40 -17.48
N GLN A 315 22.02 -20.60 -17.02
CA GLN A 315 21.52 -21.90 -16.55
C GLN A 315 20.48 -22.54 -17.48
N CYS A 316 19.95 -21.80 -18.46
CA CYS A 316 18.88 -22.26 -19.36
C CYS A 316 19.21 -22.18 -20.87
N PRO A 317 20.40 -22.64 -21.33
CA PRO A 317 20.91 -22.33 -22.67
C PRO A 317 20.18 -23.01 -23.85
N ASN A 318 19.21 -23.90 -23.61
CA ASN A 318 18.54 -24.69 -24.64
C ASN A 318 17.01 -24.57 -24.65
N GLN A 319 16.47 -23.51 -24.03
CA GLN A 319 15.05 -23.22 -24.13
C GLN A 319 14.91 -22.03 -25.07
N ASP A 320 14.59 -22.29 -26.33
CA ASP A 320 14.00 -21.34 -27.27
C ASP A 320 12.47 -21.35 -27.04
#